data_AF-A0A2M8L4L8-F1
#
_entry.id   AF-A0A2M8L4L8-F1
#
_cell.length_a   1.000
_cell.length_b   1.000
_cell.length_c   1.000
_cell.angle_alpha   90.00
_cell.angle_beta   90.00
_cell.angle_gamma   90.00
#
_symmetry.space_group_name_H-M   'P 1'
#
loop_
_entity.id
_entity.type
_entity.pdbx_description
1 polymer ?
#
loop_
_entity_poly.entity_id
_entity_poly.type
_entity_poly.pdbx_seq_one_letter_code
_entity_poly.pdbx_strand_id
1 'polypeptide(L)'
;ALMVSFLYATSPLIVELSHRAWNPNTQPFFVLLTLFFWYRLFKSKQEKWLLFSSLSFGYTVNLHYGALALIPVWLAVFLWSLVKLKKKGLVLISSLVLFCFGAPLLLFDLRHHFMLAQNIYAYFFAGARINLSPLKFFEPMVASIYQLFVALLSGSFVKTAQVPFEFWGKLGSVLTFAPVSIIAHKPLLVQYQWWGILLLIMIIGAVVWSYLHKSKLIILNLLMATVFIGGLISRFYTGKFYFFYYIFLYPLPFLFLGLLFGLLWSKKWLKWLSLLVFAGLLWFNLTHVLVFEKPERTIDNIKEISQVIANDVDNSKSFNIAANYRNPDRWDHNAVDYRYFVEAYYGQRALNWQPEDYEKAEILYVVAEGGLPDPLKTQIMEIYKFVPKKLLKTWQLENDVFIYKLGKETQ
;
A
#
# COMPACT_ATOMS: atom_id res chain seq x y z
N ALA A 1 -19.36 12.80 8.80
CA ALA A 1 -19.12 12.14 7.50
C ALA A 1 -18.20 13.01 6.66
N LEU A 2 -18.68 14.14 6.11
CA LEU A 2 -17.86 15.03 5.27
C LEU A 2 -16.49 15.38 5.86
N MET A 3 -16.42 15.82 7.13
CA MET A 3 -15.15 16.15 7.80
C MET A 3 -14.14 15.01 7.74
N VAL A 4 -14.53 13.79 8.11
CA VAL A 4 -13.61 12.64 8.12
C VAL A 4 -13.31 12.11 6.72
N SER A 5 -14.23 12.27 5.76
CA SER A 5 -13.97 11.97 4.35
C SER A 5 -12.92 12.91 3.76
N PHE A 6 -12.99 14.21 4.06
CA PHE A 6 -11.95 15.17 3.65
C PHE A 6 -10.61 14.85 4.31
N LEU A 7 -10.58 14.58 5.62
CA LEU A 7 -9.33 14.22 6.31
C LEU A 7 -8.72 12.92 5.79
N TYR A 8 -9.54 11.92 5.42
CA TYR A 8 -9.07 10.69 4.78
C TYR A 8 -8.48 10.99 3.40
N ALA A 9 -9.19 11.77 2.59
CA ALA A 9 -8.78 12.11 1.21
C ALA A 9 -7.52 12.98 1.15
N THR A 10 -7.22 13.76 2.20
CA THR A 10 -6.03 14.62 2.25
C THR A 10 -4.91 14.07 3.13
N SER A 11 -5.11 12.94 3.82
CA SER A 11 -4.08 12.36 4.68
C SER A 11 -2.79 12.11 3.88
N PRO A 12 -1.63 12.64 4.30
CA PRO A 12 -0.37 12.47 3.58
C PRO A 12 -0.09 11.00 3.25
N LEU A 13 -0.25 10.12 4.26
CA LEU A 13 -0.01 8.70 4.12
C LEU A 13 -0.94 8.03 3.10
N ILE A 14 -2.22 8.39 3.10
CA ILE A 14 -3.20 7.82 2.15
C ILE A 14 -2.91 8.31 0.73
N VAL A 15 -2.62 9.61 0.56
CA VAL A 15 -2.31 10.19 -0.75
C VAL A 15 -1.05 9.55 -1.35
N GLU A 16 0.04 9.45 -0.59
CA GLU A 16 1.28 8.82 -1.05
C GLU A 16 1.10 7.34 -1.39
N LEU A 17 0.27 6.61 -0.65
CA LEU A 17 0.04 5.20 -0.99
C LEU A 17 -0.87 5.06 -2.20
N SER A 18 -1.89 5.91 -2.35
CA SER A 18 -2.89 5.80 -3.40
C SER A 18 -2.48 6.37 -4.76
N HIS A 19 -1.40 7.15 -4.85
CA HIS A 19 -0.93 7.73 -6.12
C HIS A 19 -0.25 6.71 -7.08
N ARG A 20 -0.17 5.43 -6.68
CA ARG A 20 0.41 4.32 -7.46
C ARG A 20 -0.65 3.25 -7.69
N ALA A 21 -0.61 2.64 -8.86
CA ALA A 21 -1.39 1.42 -9.13
C ALA A 21 -0.74 0.25 -8.40
N TRP A 22 -1.25 -0.09 -7.22
CA TRP A 22 -0.82 -1.25 -6.44
C TRP A 22 -2.04 -1.91 -5.79
N ASN A 23 -2.15 -3.23 -5.91
CA ASN A 23 -3.36 -3.98 -5.50
C ASN A 23 -3.86 -3.64 -4.07
N PRO A 24 -3.00 -3.55 -3.03
CA PRO A 24 -3.41 -3.19 -1.67
C PRO A 24 -4.14 -1.85 -1.58
N ASN A 25 -3.82 -0.88 -2.45
CA ASN A 25 -4.37 0.48 -2.37
C ASN A 25 -5.88 0.54 -2.56
N THR A 26 -6.47 -0.48 -3.19
CA THR A 26 -7.94 -0.58 -3.38
C THR A 26 -8.64 -1.30 -2.22
N GLN A 27 -7.90 -1.99 -1.34
CA GLN A 27 -8.48 -2.69 -0.18
C GLN A 27 -9.28 -1.79 0.77
N PRO A 28 -8.84 -0.57 1.12
CA PRO A 28 -9.59 0.29 2.04
C PRO A 28 -11.04 0.50 1.61
N PHE A 29 -11.27 0.67 0.30
CA PHE A 29 -12.60 0.85 -0.27
C PHE A 29 -13.47 -0.39 -0.07
N PHE A 30 -12.97 -1.58 -0.45
CA PHE A 30 -13.74 -2.82 -0.32
C PHE A 30 -13.91 -3.28 1.13
N VAL A 31 -12.99 -2.94 2.03
CA VAL A 31 -13.19 -3.12 3.48
C VAL A 31 -14.31 -2.23 3.99
N LEU A 32 -14.31 -0.94 3.65
CA LEU A 32 -15.40 -0.02 4.01
C LEU A 32 -16.75 -0.50 3.49
N LEU A 33 -16.79 -0.98 2.25
CA LEU A 33 -18.00 -1.51 1.63
C LEU A 33 -18.48 -2.78 2.34
N THR A 34 -17.56 -3.68 2.71
CA THR A 34 -17.87 -4.87 3.53
C THR A 34 -18.47 -4.47 4.89
N LEU A 35 -17.82 -3.54 5.61
CA LEU A 35 -18.30 -3.05 6.91
C LEU A 35 -19.65 -2.36 6.80
N PHE A 36 -19.88 -1.58 5.73
CA PHE A 36 -21.15 -0.96 5.43
C PHE A 36 -22.26 -2.00 5.22
N PHE A 37 -22.00 -3.04 4.43
CA PHE A 37 -22.97 -4.11 4.21
C PHE A 37 -23.24 -4.93 5.47
N TRP A 38 -22.23 -5.20 6.31
CA TRP A 38 -22.46 -5.78 7.63
C TRP A 38 -23.34 -4.88 8.49
N TYR A 39 -23.07 -3.58 8.55
CA TYR A 39 -23.93 -2.64 9.26
C TYR A 39 -25.38 -2.69 8.77
N ARG A 40 -25.60 -2.68 7.45
CA ARG A 40 -26.93 -2.81 6.84
C ARG A 40 -27.59 -4.15 7.15
N LEU A 41 -26.82 -5.23 7.16
CA LEU A 41 -27.26 -6.56 7.54
C LEU A 41 -27.74 -6.58 8.99
N PHE A 42 -26.96 -6.07 9.94
CA PHE A 42 -27.36 -6.08 11.34
C PHE A 42 -28.54 -5.15 11.63
N LYS A 43 -28.67 -4.03 10.92
CA LYS A 43 -29.77 -3.07 11.10
C LYS A 43 -31.09 -3.56 10.48
N SER A 44 -31.05 -4.07 9.25
CA SER A 44 -32.26 -4.42 8.50
C SER A 44 -32.60 -5.91 8.53
N LYS A 45 -31.65 -6.77 8.92
CA LYS A 45 -31.77 -8.23 8.90
C LYS A 45 -32.11 -8.82 7.52
N GLN A 46 -31.86 -8.08 6.44
CA GLN A 46 -32.08 -8.57 5.07
C GLN A 46 -30.86 -9.32 4.56
N GLU A 47 -31.07 -10.52 4.03
CA GLU A 47 -30.03 -11.47 3.63
C GLU A 47 -29.21 -10.99 2.43
N LYS A 48 -29.78 -10.14 1.58
CA LYS A 48 -29.05 -9.54 0.44
C LYS A 48 -27.79 -8.80 0.86
N TRP A 49 -27.77 -8.24 2.07
CA TRP A 49 -26.60 -7.54 2.60
C TRP A 49 -25.47 -8.51 2.96
N LEU A 50 -25.80 -9.75 3.35
CA LEU A 50 -24.79 -10.78 3.53
C LEU A 50 -24.14 -11.12 2.18
N LEU A 51 -24.95 -11.30 1.12
CA LEU A 51 -24.47 -11.55 -0.23
C LEU A 51 -23.52 -10.44 -0.71
N PHE A 52 -23.94 -9.18 -0.60
CA PHE A 52 -23.09 -8.05 -0.99
C PHE A 52 -21.82 -7.95 -0.13
N SER A 53 -21.90 -8.26 1.17
CA SER A 53 -20.72 -8.31 2.03
C SER A 53 -19.75 -9.43 1.62
N SER A 54 -20.24 -10.60 1.22
CA SER A 54 -19.40 -11.71 0.73
C SER A 54 -18.75 -11.39 -0.61
N LEU A 55 -19.46 -10.73 -1.53
CA LEU A 55 -18.87 -10.25 -2.79
C LEU A 55 -17.73 -9.26 -2.53
N SER A 56 -17.98 -8.24 -1.69
CA SER A 56 -17.00 -7.22 -1.34
C SER A 56 -15.80 -7.80 -0.58
N PHE A 57 -16.05 -8.72 0.36
CA PHE A 57 -14.99 -9.34 1.16
C PHE A 57 -14.15 -10.31 0.32
N GLY A 58 -14.78 -11.12 -0.54
CA GLY A 58 -14.09 -12.03 -1.46
C GLY A 58 -13.15 -11.28 -2.40
N TYR A 59 -13.58 -10.12 -2.91
CA TYR A 59 -12.71 -9.24 -3.68
C TYR A 59 -11.55 -8.69 -2.84
N THR A 60 -11.83 -8.22 -1.60
CA THR A 60 -10.80 -7.70 -0.69
C THR A 60 -9.67 -8.72 -0.45
N VAL A 61 -10.02 -10.00 -0.22
CA VAL A 61 -9.07 -11.09 0.01
C VAL A 61 -8.17 -11.34 -1.20
N ASN A 62 -8.71 -11.19 -2.42
CA ASN A 62 -7.96 -11.38 -3.66
C ASN A 62 -7.01 -10.22 -3.99
N LEU A 63 -7.25 -9.02 -3.45
CA LEU A 63 -6.38 -7.87 -3.68
C LEU A 63 -5.03 -8.00 -2.98
N HIS A 64 -5.02 -8.47 -1.73
CA HIS A 64 -3.79 -8.67 -0.95
C HIS A 64 -4.05 -9.55 0.27
N TYR A 65 -3.09 -10.42 0.60
CA TYR A 65 -3.19 -11.41 1.68
C TYR A 65 -3.43 -10.81 3.07
N GLY A 66 -3.09 -9.53 3.29
CA GLY A 66 -3.34 -8.84 4.57
C GLY A 66 -4.81 -8.91 5.00
N ALA A 67 -5.74 -8.92 4.05
CA ALA A 67 -7.17 -9.03 4.33
C ALA A 67 -7.61 -10.41 4.86
N LEU A 68 -6.79 -11.45 4.73
CA LEU A 68 -7.05 -12.76 5.34
C LEU A 68 -7.17 -12.65 6.87
N ALA A 69 -6.51 -11.66 7.48
CA ALA A 69 -6.65 -11.39 8.90
C ALA A 69 -8.10 -11.12 9.32
N LEU A 70 -8.96 -10.64 8.41
CA LEU A 70 -10.37 -10.35 8.71
C LEU A 70 -11.31 -11.56 8.55
N ILE A 71 -10.82 -12.72 8.12
CA ILE A 71 -11.64 -13.95 7.99
C ILE A 71 -12.37 -14.30 9.28
N PRO A 72 -11.78 -14.25 10.49
CA PRO A 72 -12.50 -14.56 11.72
C PRO A 72 -13.68 -13.61 11.98
N VAL A 73 -13.56 -12.32 11.63
CA VAL A 73 -14.66 -11.35 11.76
C VAL A 73 -15.77 -11.69 10.77
N TRP A 74 -15.41 -11.96 9.51
CA TRP A 74 -16.38 -12.37 8.49
C TRP A 74 -17.10 -13.67 8.89
N LEU A 75 -16.35 -14.67 9.38
CA LEU A 75 -16.90 -15.95 9.82
C LEU A 75 -17.88 -15.77 10.98
N ALA A 76 -17.56 -14.92 11.95
CA ALA A 76 -18.48 -14.60 13.05
C ALA A 76 -19.79 -13.99 12.52
N VAL A 77 -19.72 -13.05 11.58
CA VAL A 77 -20.92 -12.46 10.94
C VAL A 77 -21.70 -13.51 10.14
N PHE A 78 -21.01 -14.40 9.44
CA PHE A 78 -21.60 -15.47 8.67
C PHE A 78 -22.32 -16.51 9.56
N LEU A 79 -21.66 -17.01 10.61
CA LEU A 79 -22.25 -17.94 11.58
C LEU A 79 -23.44 -17.32 12.31
N TRP A 80 -23.34 -16.05 12.71
CA TRP A 80 -24.47 -15.32 13.26
C TRP A 80 -25.65 -15.26 12.28
N SER A 81 -25.35 -15.06 10.99
CA SER A 81 -26.36 -15.01 9.93
C SER A 81 -27.04 -16.36 9.71
N LEU A 82 -26.28 -17.46 9.79
CA LEU A 82 -26.83 -18.82 9.75
C LEU A 82 -27.84 -19.08 10.86
N VAL A 83 -27.68 -18.46 12.03
CA VAL A 83 -28.63 -18.64 13.14
C VAL A 83 -29.81 -17.66 13.02
N LYS A 84 -29.56 -16.39 12.69
CA LYS A 84 -30.54 -15.31 12.85
C LYS A 84 -31.35 -14.96 11.61
N LEU A 85 -30.90 -15.31 10.40
CA LEU A 85 -31.60 -14.96 9.16
C LEU A 85 -32.58 -16.05 8.73
N LYS A 86 -33.68 -15.66 8.08
CA LYS A 86 -34.77 -16.57 7.71
C LYS A 86 -34.46 -17.31 6.41
N LYS A 87 -33.97 -16.61 5.37
CA LYS A 87 -33.72 -17.19 4.05
C LYS A 87 -32.36 -17.89 3.97
N LYS A 88 -32.29 -19.16 4.40
CA LYS A 88 -31.04 -19.96 4.40
C LYS A 88 -30.41 -20.12 3.01
N GLY A 89 -31.22 -20.14 1.93
CA GLY A 89 -30.71 -20.23 0.56
C GLY A 89 -29.78 -19.08 0.17
N LEU A 90 -30.11 -17.83 0.55
CA LEU A 90 -29.22 -16.69 0.29
C LEU A 90 -27.95 -16.73 1.16
N VAL A 91 -28.03 -17.31 2.35
CA VAL A 91 -26.85 -17.54 3.19
C VAL A 91 -25.91 -18.55 2.53
N LEU A 92 -26.46 -19.64 1.98
CA LEU A 92 -25.69 -20.63 1.23
C LEU A 92 -25.05 -20.03 -0.04
N ILE A 93 -25.81 -19.22 -0.80
CA ILE A 93 -25.28 -18.49 -1.96
C ILE A 93 -24.13 -17.56 -1.53
N SER A 94 -24.24 -16.90 -0.38
CA SER A 94 -23.18 -16.04 0.15
C SER A 94 -21.89 -16.82 0.49
N SER A 95 -22.01 -18.09 0.91
CA SER A 95 -20.87 -19.01 1.09
C SER A 95 -20.27 -19.43 -0.24
N LEU A 96 -21.11 -19.80 -1.20
CA LEU A 96 -20.69 -20.19 -2.54
C LEU A 96 -19.95 -19.06 -3.24
N VAL A 97 -20.42 -17.82 -3.12
CA VAL A 97 -19.72 -16.64 -3.62
C VAL A 97 -18.31 -16.52 -3.05
N LEU A 98 -18.15 -16.65 -1.73
CA LEU A 98 -16.83 -16.55 -1.12
C LEU A 98 -15.92 -17.71 -1.58
N PHE A 99 -16.49 -18.92 -1.69
CA PHE A 99 -15.79 -20.07 -2.24
C PHE A 99 -15.35 -19.81 -3.68
N CYS A 100 -16.19 -19.24 -4.55
CA CYS A 100 -15.83 -18.90 -5.92
C CYS A 100 -14.67 -17.90 -6.00
N PHE A 101 -14.60 -16.93 -5.07
CA PHE A 101 -13.46 -16.02 -4.97
C PHE A 101 -12.17 -16.71 -4.48
N GLY A 102 -12.28 -17.73 -3.62
CA GLY A 102 -11.14 -18.52 -3.15
C GLY A 102 -10.72 -19.64 -4.10
N ALA A 103 -11.62 -20.10 -4.97
CA ALA A 103 -11.43 -21.27 -5.81
C ALA A 103 -10.22 -21.17 -6.76
N PRO A 104 -9.93 -20.04 -7.43
CA PRO A 104 -8.73 -19.93 -8.26
C PRO A 104 -7.44 -20.17 -7.47
N LEU A 105 -7.34 -19.61 -6.26
CA LEU A 105 -6.18 -19.80 -5.38
C LEU A 105 -6.09 -21.25 -4.88
N LEU A 106 -7.21 -21.85 -4.48
CA LEU A 106 -7.26 -23.25 -4.06
C LEU A 106 -6.88 -24.21 -5.20
N LEU A 107 -7.40 -23.99 -6.40
CA LEU A 107 -7.08 -24.79 -7.58
C LEU A 107 -5.62 -24.62 -8.00
N PHE A 108 -5.10 -23.40 -7.95
CA PHE A 108 -3.67 -23.16 -8.16
C PHE A 108 -2.84 -23.95 -7.14
N ASP A 109 -3.17 -23.85 -5.86
CA ASP A 109 -2.42 -24.49 -4.79
C ASP A 109 -2.43 -26.02 -4.92
N LEU A 110 -3.60 -26.61 -5.21
CA LEU A 110 -3.75 -28.04 -5.48
C LEU A 110 -2.91 -28.52 -6.66
N ARG A 111 -2.83 -27.72 -7.74
CA ARG A 111 -2.05 -28.05 -8.94
C ARG A 111 -0.53 -27.92 -8.74
N HIS A 112 -0.11 -27.16 -7.73
CA HIS A 112 1.31 -26.89 -7.45
C HIS A 112 1.72 -27.46 -6.09
N HIS A 113 1.16 -28.62 -5.71
CA HIS A 113 1.53 -29.37 -4.51
C HIS A 113 1.50 -28.54 -3.20
N PHE A 114 0.49 -27.69 -3.07
CA PHE A 114 0.27 -26.83 -1.91
C PHE A 114 1.37 -25.78 -1.67
N MET A 115 2.03 -25.29 -2.73
CA MET A 115 3.09 -24.27 -2.65
C MET A 115 2.68 -23.02 -1.85
N LEU A 116 1.48 -22.48 -2.06
CA LEU A 116 0.97 -21.32 -1.31
C LEU A 116 0.74 -21.67 0.15
N ALA A 117 0.11 -22.81 0.46
CA ALA A 117 -0.09 -23.23 1.84
C ALA A 117 1.24 -23.50 2.56
N GLN A 118 2.23 -24.10 1.88
CA GLN A 118 3.59 -24.28 2.40
C GLN A 118 4.27 -22.93 2.68
N ASN A 119 4.12 -21.96 1.79
CA ASN A 119 4.63 -20.61 2.01
C ASN A 119 3.93 -19.92 3.18
N ILE A 120 2.59 -19.96 3.26
CA ILE A 120 1.84 -19.44 4.40
C ILE A 120 2.32 -20.12 5.69
N TYR A 121 2.49 -21.44 5.68
CA TYR A 121 3.02 -22.16 6.82
C TYR A 121 4.42 -21.69 7.21
N ALA A 122 5.33 -21.56 6.24
CA ALA A 122 6.68 -21.07 6.46
C ALA A 122 6.70 -19.65 7.06
N TYR A 123 5.93 -18.74 6.45
CA TYR A 123 5.87 -17.32 6.83
C TYR A 123 5.11 -17.03 8.12
N PHE A 124 4.11 -17.85 8.49
CA PHE A 124 3.29 -17.58 9.68
C PHE A 124 3.59 -18.51 10.87
N PHE A 125 4.13 -19.71 10.62
CA PHE A 125 4.24 -20.76 11.64
C PHE A 125 5.64 -21.37 11.76
N ALA A 126 6.41 -21.54 10.68
CA ALA A 126 7.72 -22.21 10.76
C ALA A 126 8.82 -21.36 11.43
N GLY A 127 8.71 -20.03 11.39
CA GLY A 127 9.66 -19.10 12.03
C GLY A 127 9.26 -18.65 13.45
N ALA A 128 8.33 -19.35 14.10
CA ALA A 128 7.59 -18.83 15.26
C ALA A 128 8.46 -18.28 16.41
N ARG A 129 8.62 -16.95 16.44
CA ARG A 129 8.77 -16.13 17.66
C ARG A 129 7.41 -15.94 18.36
N ILE A 130 6.51 -16.92 18.29
CA ILE A 130 5.21 -16.87 18.95
C ILE A 130 5.45 -17.20 20.42
N ASN A 131 5.87 -16.18 21.17
CA ASN A 131 5.91 -16.29 22.62
C ASN A 131 4.48 -16.17 23.13
N LEU A 132 3.94 -17.27 23.65
CA LEU A 132 2.58 -17.35 24.20
C LEU A 132 2.41 -16.59 25.52
N SER A 133 3.48 -15.98 26.07
CA SER A 133 3.34 -15.01 27.15
C SER A 133 2.40 -13.89 26.69
N PRO A 134 1.28 -13.64 27.40
CA PRO A 134 0.31 -12.63 26.99
C PRO A 134 0.93 -11.25 26.74
N LEU A 135 1.89 -10.83 27.57
CA LEU A 135 2.56 -9.54 27.41
C LEU A 135 3.33 -9.48 26.09
N LYS A 136 4.19 -10.48 25.81
CA LYS A 136 5.00 -10.55 24.59
C LYS A 136 4.15 -10.86 23.35
N PHE A 137 2.96 -11.42 23.53
CA PHE A 137 2.01 -11.65 22.45
C PHE A 137 1.24 -10.37 22.09
N PHE A 138 0.70 -9.64 23.07
CA PHE A 138 -0.16 -8.49 22.79
C PHE A 138 0.59 -7.17 22.64
N GLU A 139 1.77 -7.00 23.24
CA GLU A 139 2.54 -5.75 23.18
C GLU A 139 2.79 -5.27 21.73
N PRO A 140 3.28 -6.10 20.80
CA PRO A 140 3.50 -5.67 19.42
C PRO A 140 2.22 -5.29 18.68
N MET A 141 1.12 -5.99 18.98
CA MET A 141 -0.19 -5.69 18.41
C MET A 141 -0.71 -4.34 18.91
N VAL A 142 -0.63 -4.08 20.21
CA VAL A 142 -1.09 -2.81 20.79
C VAL A 142 -0.22 -1.66 20.30
N ALA A 143 1.10 -1.84 20.27
CA ALA A 143 2.03 -0.84 19.76
C ALA A 143 1.79 -0.54 18.26
N SER A 144 1.46 -1.56 17.46
CA SER A 144 1.21 -1.38 16.03
C SER A 144 -0.13 -0.69 15.76
N ILE A 145 -1.19 -1.06 16.50
CA ILE A 145 -2.49 -0.37 16.43
C ILE A 145 -2.35 1.08 16.87
N TYR A 146 -1.63 1.34 17.96
CA TYR A 146 -1.33 2.70 18.41
C TYR A 146 -0.68 3.51 17.28
N GLN A 147 0.41 2.99 16.72
CA GLN A 147 1.13 3.69 15.65
C GLN A 147 0.27 3.87 14.41
N LEU A 148 -0.59 2.90 14.08
CA LEU A 148 -1.50 3.01 12.94
C LEU A 148 -2.41 4.23 13.10
N PHE A 149 -3.00 4.41 14.28
CA PHE A 149 -3.87 5.55 14.56
C PHE A 149 -3.09 6.86 14.55
N VAL A 150 -1.98 6.93 15.28
CA VAL A 150 -1.23 8.17 15.44
C VAL A 150 -0.56 8.60 14.12
N ALA A 151 -0.03 7.66 13.34
CA ALA A 151 0.55 7.93 12.01
C ALA A 151 -0.51 8.39 11.00
N LEU A 152 -1.71 7.81 10.96
CA LEU A 152 -2.75 8.25 10.02
C LEU A 152 -3.36 9.61 10.39
N LEU A 153 -3.43 9.93 11.67
CA LEU A 153 -4.06 11.15 12.18
C LEU A 153 -3.09 12.34 12.30
N SER A 154 -1.78 12.10 12.29
CA SER A 154 -0.78 13.14 12.52
C SER A 154 0.55 12.92 11.80
N GLY A 155 0.65 11.94 10.91
CA GLY A 155 1.88 11.59 10.24
C GLY A 155 2.26 12.56 9.12
N SER A 156 3.54 12.88 9.07
CA SER A 156 4.21 13.58 7.97
C SER A 156 5.40 12.77 7.48
N PHE A 157 5.73 12.91 6.21
CA PHE A 157 6.87 12.21 5.62
C PHE A 157 8.20 12.88 5.97
N VAL A 158 9.20 12.06 6.23
CA VAL A 158 10.60 12.46 6.32
C VAL A 158 11.39 11.57 5.36
N LYS A 159 12.06 12.20 4.39
CA LYS A 159 13.01 11.51 3.50
C LYS A 159 14.28 11.22 4.30
N THR A 160 14.75 9.99 4.27
CA THR A 160 16.01 9.58 4.92
C THR A 160 16.97 8.98 3.91
N ALA A 161 18.26 8.99 4.19
CA ALA A 161 19.25 8.22 3.42
C ALA A 161 19.36 6.76 3.92
N GLN A 162 18.72 6.44 5.04
CA GLN A 162 18.83 5.13 5.68
C GLN A 162 17.80 4.13 5.15
N VAL A 163 18.19 2.86 5.16
CA VAL A 163 17.32 1.73 4.80
C VAL A 163 16.09 1.71 5.72
N PRO A 164 14.88 1.50 5.19
CA PRO A 164 13.69 1.39 6.01
C PRO A 164 13.82 0.28 7.07
N PHE A 165 13.62 0.66 8.33
CA PHE A 165 13.66 -0.24 9.47
C PHE A 165 12.30 -0.89 9.74
N GLU A 166 12.36 -2.07 10.33
CA GLU A 166 11.19 -2.83 10.76
C GLU A 166 10.52 -2.19 11.97
N PHE A 167 9.20 -2.37 12.06
CA PHE A 167 8.46 -2.03 13.26
C PHE A 167 8.82 -2.96 14.44
N TRP A 168 9.44 -2.41 15.48
CA TRP A 168 9.98 -3.16 16.61
C TRP A 168 8.92 -3.72 17.59
N GLY A 169 7.67 -3.24 17.55
CA GLY A 169 6.60 -3.82 18.36
C GLY A 169 6.68 -3.58 19.86
N LYS A 170 7.36 -2.53 20.33
CA LYS A 170 7.49 -2.24 21.77
C LYS A 170 6.61 -1.08 22.20
N LEU A 171 5.94 -1.22 23.34
CA LEU A 171 5.15 -0.13 23.93
C LEU A 171 6.05 1.01 24.41
N GLY A 172 7.28 0.73 24.84
CA GLY A 172 8.24 1.77 25.23
C GLY A 172 8.59 2.76 24.11
N SER A 173 8.48 2.35 22.83
CA SER A 173 8.75 3.23 21.68
C SER A 173 7.54 4.05 21.22
N VAL A 174 6.39 3.90 21.88
CA VAL A 174 5.16 4.69 21.61
C VAL A 174 5.37 6.16 21.94
N LEU A 175 6.17 6.44 22.98
CA LEU A 175 6.45 7.80 23.47
C LEU A 175 7.71 8.43 22.86
N THR A 176 8.48 7.68 22.08
CA THR A 176 9.73 8.19 21.51
C THR A 176 9.52 8.97 20.21
N PHE A 177 8.29 8.99 19.68
CA PHE A 177 7.96 9.60 18.37
C PHE A 177 8.88 9.11 17.24
N ALA A 178 9.41 7.89 17.40
CA ALA A 178 10.31 7.34 16.43
C ALA A 178 9.57 7.24 15.10
N PRO A 179 10.22 7.65 13.98
CA PRO A 179 9.65 7.49 12.67
C PRO A 179 9.29 6.02 12.39
N VAL A 180 8.49 5.77 11.37
CA VAL A 180 8.14 4.39 11.00
C VAL A 180 8.15 4.20 9.49
N SER A 181 8.72 3.08 9.06
CA SER A 181 8.74 2.69 7.64
C SER A 181 7.38 2.20 7.19
N ILE A 182 6.88 2.77 6.10
CA ILE A 182 5.60 2.34 5.52
C ILE A 182 5.79 1.19 4.54
N ILE A 183 6.81 1.27 3.68
CA ILE A 183 7.09 0.32 2.59
C ILE A 183 8.57 -0.09 2.68
N ALA A 184 8.86 -1.36 2.42
CA ALA A 184 10.21 -1.93 2.44
C ALA A 184 11.19 -1.31 1.43
N HIS A 185 10.70 -0.74 0.33
CA HIS A 185 11.51 -0.33 -0.82
C HIS A 185 11.66 1.19 -0.94
N LYS A 186 11.18 1.96 0.05
CA LYS A 186 11.28 3.41 0.05
C LYS A 186 11.91 3.91 1.34
N PRO A 187 12.90 4.80 1.28
CA PRO A 187 13.46 5.45 2.46
C PRO A 187 12.56 6.62 2.91
N LEU A 188 11.26 6.35 2.96
CA LEU A 188 10.21 7.27 3.38
C LEU A 188 9.70 6.81 4.74
N LEU A 189 9.97 7.63 5.73
CA LEU A 189 9.54 7.40 7.10
C LEU A 189 8.35 8.30 7.43
N VAL A 190 7.44 7.81 8.23
CA VAL A 190 6.38 8.62 8.84
C VAL A 190 6.82 9.03 10.21
N GLN A 191 7.04 10.33 10.40
CA GLN A 191 7.11 10.93 11.71
C GLN A 191 5.73 11.41 12.11
N TYR A 192 5.30 11.11 13.33
CA TYR A 192 3.98 11.50 13.83
C TYR A 192 4.10 12.43 15.03
N GLN A 193 3.03 13.16 15.32
CA GLN A 193 3.07 14.34 16.18
C GLN A 193 2.34 14.08 17.50
N TRP A 194 2.68 14.85 18.54
CA TRP A 194 2.13 14.66 19.89
C TRP A 194 0.59 14.75 19.94
N TRP A 195 -0.02 15.57 19.08
CA TRP A 195 -1.48 15.70 19.04
C TRP A 195 -2.18 14.46 18.51
N GLY A 196 -1.50 13.59 17.76
CA GLY A 196 -2.07 12.30 17.35
C GLY A 196 -2.34 11.39 18.56
N ILE A 197 -1.49 11.45 19.60
CA ILE A 197 -1.71 10.75 20.87
C ILE A 197 -2.95 11.30 21.58
N LEU A 198 -3.06 12.63 21.65
CA LEU A 198 -4.21 13.29 22.26
C LEU A 198 -5.52 12.88 21.56
N LEU A 199 -5.53 12.88 20.22
CA LEU A 199 -6.68 12.42 19.44
C LEU A 199 -7.01 10.94 19.68
N LEU A 200 -6.00 10.07 19.79
CA LEU A 200 -6.22 8.67 20.12
C LEU A 200 -6.85 8.50 21.51
N ILE A 201 -6.37 9.22 22.52
CA ILE A 201 -6.96 9.22 23.87
C ILE A 201 -8.42 9.69 23.82
N MET A 202 -8.70 10.78 23.09
CA MET A 202 -10.06 11.29 22.92
C MET A 202 -10.96 10.29 22.19
N ILE A 203 -10.44 9.58 21.18
CA ILE A 203 -11.14 8.50 20.49
C ILE A 203 -11.48 7.36 21.45
N ILE A 204 -10.51 6.91 22.26
CA ILE A 204 -10.75 5.87 23.28
C ILE A 204 -11.84 6.34 24.25
N GLY A 205 -11.78 7.58 24.73
CA GLY A 205 -12.82 8.18 25.56
C GLY A 205 -14.19 8.20 24.90
N ALA A 206 -14.26 8.54 23.60
CA ALA A 206 -15.50 8.50 22.81
C ALA A 206 -16.08 7.09 22.66
N VAL A 207 -15.22 6.08 22.49
CA VAL A 207 -15.60 4.66 22.45
C VAL A 207 -16.19 4.23 23.79
N VAL A 208 -15.47 4.47 24.90
CA VAL A 208 -15.95 4.14 26.26
C VAL A 208 -17.28 4.84 26.56
N TRP A 209 -17.38 6.15 26.28
CA TRP A 209 -18.60 6.91 26.46
C TRP A 209 -19.79 6.30 25.69
N SER A 210 -19.57 5.90 24.44
CA SER A 210 -20.59 5.28 23.60
C SER A 210 -21.06 3.93 24.15
N TYR A 211 -20.15 3.14 24.74
CA TYR A 211 -20.50 1.90 25.44
C TYR A 211 -21.35 2.17 26.68
N LEU A 212 -20.95 3.12 27.54
CA LEU A 212 -21.67 3.47 28.76
C LEU A 212 -23.10 3.96 28.47
N HIS A 213 -23.29 4.69 27.36
CA HIS A 213 -24.59 5.23 26.97
C HIS A 213 -25.35 4.33 25.98
N LYS A 214 -24.87 3.10 25.74
CA LYS A 214 -25.46 2.12 24.82
C LYS A 214 -25.75 2.68 23.40
N SER A 215 -24.94 3.65 22.97
CA SER A 215 -25.12 4.33 21.68
C SER A 215 -24.33 3.63 20.59
N LYS A 216 -24.99 3.35 19.46
CA LYS A 216 -24.34 2.80 18.23
C LYS A 216 -23.54 1.51 18.47
N LEU A 217 -23.91 0.67 19.45
CA LEU A 217 -23.12 -0.49 19.89
C LEU A 217 -22.78 -1.48 18.78
N ILE A 218 -23.70 -1.74 17.85
CA ILE A 218 -23.47 -2.73 16.77
C ILE A 218 -22.31 -2.32 15.88
N ILE A 219 -22.33 -1.07 15.37
CA ILE A 219 -21.26 -0.59 14.48
C ILE A 219 -19.94 -0.49 15.26
N LEU A 220 -19.99 -0.06 16.52
CA LEU A 220 -18.81 0.04 17.36
C LEU A 220 -18.16 -1.33 17.59
N ASN A 221 -18.94 -2.35 17.92
CA ASN A 221 -18.46 -3.72 18.07
C ASN A 221 -17.81 -4.26 16.79
N LEU A 222 -18.38 -3.96 15.61
CA LEU A 222 -17.78 -4.36 14.33
C LEU A 222 -16.44 -3.66 14.08
N LEU A 223 -16.36 -2.35 14.32
CA LEU A 223 -15.12 -1.60 14.15
C LEU A 223 -14.04 -2.09 15.12
N MET A 224 -14.39 -2.29 16.40
CA MET A 224 -13.48 -2.81 17.43
C MET A 224 -13.00 -4.22 17.10
N ALA A 225 -13.89 -5.11 16.68
CA ALA A 225 -13.52 -6.46 16.25
C ALA A 225 -12.59 -6.43 15.04
N THR A 226 -12.84 -5.54 14.07
CA THR A 226 -11.99 -5.38 12.88
C THR A 226 -10.60 -4.86 13.24
N VAL A 227 -10.49 -3.85 14.12
CA VAL A 227 -9.20 -3.35 14.61
C VAL A 227 -8.45 -4.42 15.38
N PHE A 228 -9.12 -5.09 16.33
CA PHE A 228 -8.49 -6.09 17.18
C PHE A 228 -7.99 -7.29 16.37
N ILE A 229 -8.87 -7.91 15.59
CA ILE A 229 -8.56 -9.09 14.80
C ILE A 229 -7.59 -8.75 13.66
N GLY A 230 -7.79 -7.63 12.97
CA GLY A 230 -6.86 -7.16 11.95
C GLY A 230 -5.47 -6.87 12.52
N GLY A 231 -5.42 -6.29 13.73
CA GLY A 231 -4.19 -6.01 14.46
C GLY A 231 -3.33 -7.25 14.70
N LEU A 232 -3.94 -8.42 14.92
CA LEU A 232 -3.24 -9.68 15.17
C LEU A 232 -2.30 -10.10 14.03
N ILE A 233 -2.45 -9.58 12.81
CA ILE A 233 -1.54 -9.91 11.69
C ILE A 233 -0.06 -9.62 12.02
N SER A 234 0.23 -8.58 12.82
CA SER A 234 1.61 -8.26 13.26
C SER A 234 2.20 -9.31 14.22
N ARG A 235 1.40 -10.25 14.69
CA ARG A 235 1.86 -11.35 15.56
C ARG A 235 2.22 -12.60 14.79
N PHE A 236 1.53 -12.83 13.70
CA PHE A 236 1.75 -14.03 12.90
C PHE A 236 2.78 -13.77 11.80
N TYR A 237 2.98 -12.54 11.32
CA TYR A 237 3.98 -12.25 10.30
C TYR A 237 5.41 -12.40 10.86
N THR A 238 6.18 -13.37 10.36
CA THR A 238 7.55 -13.66 10.84
C THR A 238 8.65 -12.87 10.14
N GLY A 239 8.35 -12.26 8.99
CA GLY A 239 9.28 -11.39 8.25
C GLY A 239 9.28 -9.96 8.76
N LYS A 240 10.03 -9.07 8.09
CA LYS A 240 10.04 -7.64 8.43
C LYS A 240 8.65 -7.01 8.28
N PHE A 241 8.06 -6.55 9.38
CA PHE A 241 6.74 -5.94 9.37
C PHE A 241 6.78 -4.44 9.01
N TYR A 242 5.99 -4.04 8.02
CA TYR A 242 5.84 -2.67 7.52
C TYR A 242 4.37 -2.21 7.57
N PHE A 243 4.13 -0.90 7.67
CA PHE A 243 2.77 -0.36 7.88
C PHE A 243 1.84 -0.54 6.68
N PHE A 244 2.36 -0.80 5.48
CA PHE A 244 1.51 -1.12 4.33
C PHE A 244 0.69 -2.41 4.53
N TYR A 245 1.15 -3.34 5.37
CA TYR A 245 0.38 -4.55 5.70
C TYR A 245 -0.97 -4.22 6.35
N TYR A 246 -1.10 -3.05 6.96
CA TYR A 246 -2.34 -2.56 7.55
C TYR A 246 -3.20 -1.70 6.63
N ILE A 247 -2.90 -1.56 5.33
CA ILE A 247 -3.68 -0.70 4.42
C ILE A 247 -5.20 -0.98 4.54
N PHE A 248 -5.60 -2.24 4.68
CA PHE A 248 -6.99 -2.65 4.87
C PHE A 248 -7.67 -2.06 6.14
N LEU A 249 -6.91 -1.65 7.17
CA LEU A 249 -7.40 -1.00 8.39
C LEU A 249 -7.39 0.54 8.33
N TYR A 250 -6.80 1.15 7.30
CA TYR A 250 -6.59 2.61 7.25
C TYR A 250 -7.87 3.45 7.37
N PRO A 251 -9.04 3.00 6.90
CA PRO A 251 -10.27 3.76 7.13
C PRO A 251 -10.71 3.83 8.60
N LEU A 252 -10.31 2.88 9.44
CA LEU A 252 -10.84 2.73 10.79
C LEU A 252 -10.49 3.91 11.71
N PRO A 253 -9.24 4.41 11.78
CA PRO A 253 -8.93 5.62 12.56
C PRO A 253 -9.82 6.81 12.22
N PHE A 254 -10.15 7.02 10.95
CA PHE A 254 -11.02 8.11 10.51
C PHE A 254 -12.50 7.86 10.84
N LEU A 255 -12.96 6.60 10.81
CA LEU A 255 -14.31 6.26 11.30
C LEU A 255 -14.45 6.51 12.80
N PHE A 256 -13.43 6.17 13.60
CA PHE A 256 -13.38 6.47 15.02
C PHE A 256 -13.29 7.98 15.30
N LEU A 257 -12.49 8.72 14.52
CA LEU A 257 -12.51 10.19 14.57
C LEU A 257 -13.90 10.76 14.23
N GLY A 258 -14.63 10.09 13.34
CA GLY A 258 -16.01 10.45 12.99
C GLY A 258 -17.00 10.22 14.13
N LEU A 259 -16.78 9.18 14.95
CA LEU A 259 -17.50 8.97 16.19
C LEU A 259 -17.22 10.12 17.17
N LEU A 260 -15.95 10.47 17.38
CA LEU A 260 -15.53 11.57 18.25
C LEU A 260 -16.18 12.89 17.82
N PHE A 261 -16.02 13.30 16.55
CA PHE A 261 -16.68 14.50 16.04
C PHE A 261 -18.20 14.42 16.16
N GLY A 262 -18.81 13.25 15.96
CA GLY A 262 -20.25 13.07 16.14
C GLY A 262 -20.72 13.31 17.58
N LEU A 263 -19.93 12.91 18.59
CA LEU A 263 -20.22 13.16 20.00
C LEU A 263 -20.02 14.64 20.34
N LEU A 264 -18.89 15.24 19.93
CA LEU A 264 -18.60 16.65 20.18
C LEU A 264 -19.66 17.56 19.53
N TRP A 265 -20.06 17.26 18.29
CA TRP A 265 -21.07 18.02 17.56
C TRP A 265 -22.46 18.04 18.22
N SER A 266 -22.75 17.10 19.13
CA SER A 266 -24.02 17.08 19.87
C SER A 266 -24.17 18.24 20.86
N LYS A 267 -23.08 18.94 21.22
CA LYS A 267 -23.09 20.11 22.10
C LYS A 267 -22.74 21.37 21.31
N LYS A 268 -23.55 22.43 21.45
CA LYS A 268 -23.44 23.66 20.64
C LYS A 268 -22.04 24.30 20.67
N TRP A 269 -21.39 24.37 21.83
CA TRP A 269 -20.06 24.97 21.96
C TRP A 269 -18.93 24.07 21.42
N LEU A 270 -19.05 22.74 21.59
CA LEU A 270 -18.10 21.77 21.07
C LEU A 270 -18.14 21.61 19.54
N LYS A 271 -19.20 22.09 18.88
CA LYS A 271 -19.26 22.18 17.42
C LYS A 271 -18.14 23.06 16.87
N TRP A 272 -17.91 24.22 17.46
CA TRP A 272 -16.85 25.14 17.04
C TRP A 272 -15.46 24.53 17.28
N LEU A 273 -15.26 23.88 18.41
CA LEU A 273 -14.03 23.11 18.67
C LEU A 273 -13.81 22.02 17.62
N SER A 274 -14.87 21.29 17.23
CA SER A 274 -14.79 20.25 16.20
C SER A 274 -14.39 20.81 14.84
N LEU A 275 -14.92 21.99 14.47
CA LEU A 275 -14.56 22.68 13.23
C LEU A 275 -13.12 23.19 13.26
N LEU A 276 -12.68 23.74 14.40
CA LEU A 276 -11.31 24.21 14.58
C LEU A 276 -10.30 23.06 14.48
N VAL A 277 -10.55 21.95 15.19
CA VAL A 277 -9.71 20.74 15.11
C VAL A 277 -9.69 20.19 13.68
N PHE A 278 -10.85 20.13 13.00
CA PHE A 278 -10.90 19.71 11.60
C PHE A 278 -10.10 20.62 10.69
N ALA A 279 -10.23 21.96 10.82
CA ALA A 279 -9.49 22.91 10.01
C ALA A 279 -7.99 22.80 10.24
N GLY A 280 -7.54 22.64 11.49
CA GLY A 280 -6.13 22.42 11.83
C GLY A 280 -5.58 21.12 11.24
N LEU A 281 -6.31 20.02 11.34
CA LEU A 281 -5.91 18.74 10.74
C LEU A 281 -5.89 18.80 9.21
N LEU A 282 -6.89 19.46 8.60
CA LEU A 282 -6.94 19.64 7.15
C LEU A 282 -5.77 20.48 6.65
N TRP A 283 -5.49 21.60 7.33
CA TRP A 283 -4.33 22.44 7.05
C TRP A 283 -3.03 21.64 7.13
N PHE A 284 -2.81 20.92 8.24
CA PHE A 284 -1.62 20.07 8.41
C PHE A 284 -1.48 19.04 7.29
N ASN A 285 -2.57 18.35 6.94
CA ASN A 285 -2.58 17.38 5.86
C ASN A 285 -2.16 18.02 4.53
N LEU A 286 -2.79 19.14 4.15
CA LEU A 286 -2.53 19.80 2.87
C LEU A 286 -1.09 20.32 2.75
N THR A 287 -0.45 20.72 3.85
CA THR A 287 0.93 21.21 3.84
C THR A 287 1.99 20.11 3.83
N HIS A 288 1.63 18.85 4.14
CA HIS A 288 2.56 17.72 4.24
C HIS A 288 2.32 16.61 3.19
N VAL A 289 1.42 16.83 2.23
CA VAL A 289 1.21 15.91 1.10
C VAL A 289 2.33 16.08 0.06
N LEU A 290 2.99 14.97 -0.30
CA LEU A 290 4.12 14.97 -1.25
C LEU A 290 3.73 15.25 -2.71
N VAL A 291 2.46 15.08 -3.08
CA VAL A 291 1.98 15.26 -4.48
C VAL A 291 2.10 16.72 -4.96
N PHE A 292 2.27 17.68 -4.05
CA PHE A 292 2.49 19.07 -4.40
C PHE A 292 3.98 19.42 -4.63
N GLU A 293 4.90 18.45 -4.55
CA GLU A 293 6.30 18.63 -4.95
C GLU A 293 6.44 18.60 -6.49
N LYS A 294 7.30 19.46 -7.06
CA LYS A 294 7.56 19.48 -8.51
C LYS A 294 8.23 18.15 -8.92
N PRO A 295 7.66 17.39 -9.87
CA PRO A 295 8.25 16.11 -10.28
C PRO A 295 9.56 16.34 -11.03
N GLU A 296 10.53 15.43 -10.85
CA GLU A 296 11.81 15.46 -11.58
C GLU A 296 11.64 15.21 -13.08
N ARG A 297 10.57 14.51 -13.47
CA ARG A 297 10.27 14.12 -14.86
C ARG A 297 8.80 14.34 -15.17
N THR A 298 8.53 14.84 -16.37
CA THR A 298 7.18 14.92 -16.93
C THR A 298 6.96 13.85 -18.01
N ILE A 299 5.70 13.57 -18.34
CA ILE A 299 5.36 12.68 -19.45
C ILE A 299 5.96 13.20 -20.77
N ASP A 300 5.96 14.52 -20.96
CA ASP A 300 6.52 15.14 -22.16
C ASP A 300 8.04 14.92 -22.24
N ASN A 301 8.77 15.04 -21.13
CA ASN A 301 10.20 14.71 -21.11
C ASN A 301 10.46 13.24 -21.48
N ILE A 302 9.68 12.30 -20.93
CA ILE A 302 9.84 10.88 -21.25
C ILE A 302 9.54 10.63 -22.74
N LYS A 303 8.51 11.28 -23.28
CA LYS A 303 8.12 11.16 -24.69
C LYS A 303 9.18 11.71 -25.65
N GLU A 304 9.80 12.85 -25.30
CA GLU A 304 10.89 13.47 -26.05
C GLU A 304 12.15 12.59 -26.06
N ILE A 305 12.60 12.12 -24.88
CA ILE A 305 13.73 11.19 -24.75
C ILE A 305 13.48 9.93 -25.59
N SER A 306 12.28 9.38 -25.50
CA SER A 306 11.88 8.17 -26.24
C SER A 306 11.86 8.41 -27.75
N GLN A 307 11.49 9.62 -28.21
CA GLN A 307 11.53 9.98 -29.62
C GLN A 307 12.95 9.96 -30.18
N VAL A 308 13.91 10.48 -29.40
CA VAL A 308 15.33 10.48 -29.81
C VAL A 308 15.85 9.06 -30.00
N ILE A 309 15.52 8.15 -29.09
CA ILE A 309 15.85 6.73 -29.24
C ILE A 309 15.18 6.16 -30.49
N ALA A 310 13.86 6.32 -30.63
CA ALA A 310 13.09 5.73 -31.71
C ALA A 310 13.55 6.18 -33.10
N ASN A 311 13.96 7.45 -33.24
CA ASN A 311 14.47 8.00 -34.50
C ASN A 311 15.85 7.42 -34.91
N ASP A 312 16.62 6.88 -33.96
CA ASP A 312 17.97 6.35 -34.20
C ASP A 312 18.00 4.80 -34.26
N VAL A 313 16.89 4.13 -33.93
CA VAL A 313 16.75 2.67 -34.01
C VAL A 313 16.97 2.21 -35.45
N ASP A 314 17.91 1.28 -35.61
CA ASP A 314 18.14 0.54 -36.84
C ASP A 314 17.37 -0.79 -36.76
N ASN A 315 16.30 -0.92 -37.54
CA ASN A 315 15.43 -2.10 -37.54
C ASN A 315 16.13 -3.40 -37.97
N SER A 316 17.35 -3.31 -38.52
CA SER A 316 18.15 -4.50 -38.86
C SER A 316 18.88 -5.09 -37.65
N LYS A 317 18.97 -4.35 -36.54
CA LYS A 317 19.72 -4.74 -35.34
C LYS A 317 18.80 -4.92 -34.15
N SER A 318 19.08 -5.94 -33.35
CA SER A 318 18.45 -6.08 -32.05
C SER A 318 18.94 -4.98 -31.09
N PHE A 319 18.01 -4.37 -30.35
CA PHE A 319 18.37 -3.32 -29.39
C PHE A 319 17.67 -3.51 -28.06
N ASN A 320 18.25 -2.89 -27.03
CA ASN A 320 17.63 -2.78 -25.73
C ASN A 320 17.75 -1.36 -25.16
N ILE A 321 17.00 -1.08 -24.09
CA ILE A 321 17.01 0.20 -23.39
C ILE A 321 17.23 -0.04 -21.90
N ALA A 322 18.14 0.74 -21.31
CA ALA A 322 18.41 0.80 -19.88
C ALA A 322 18.37 2.26 -19.40
N ALA A 323 18.21 2.47 -18.09
CA ALA A 323 18.15 3.80 -17.49
C ALA A 323 18.99 3.89 -16.22
N ASN A 324 19.71 5.00 -16.07
CA ASN A 324 20.27 5.48 -14.80
C ASN A 324 19.44 6.69 -14.36
N TYR A 325 18.48 6.46 -13.47
CA TYR A 325 17.57 7.50 -13.00
C TYR A 325 18.27 8.43 -11.99
N ARG A 326 17.89 9.70 -11.99
CA ARG A 326 18.35 10.67 -10.99
C ARG A 326 17.74 10.38 -9.63
N ASN A 327 16.51 9.87 -9.63
CA ASN A 327 15.79 9.51 -8.42
C ASN A 327 16.39 8.23 -7.80
N PRO A 328 17.01 8.31 -6.60
CA PRO A 328 17.59 7.14 -5.94
C PRO A 328 16.54 6.11 -5.48
N ASP A 329 15.25 6.48 -5.42
CA ASP A 329 14.15 5.56 -5.07
C ASP A 329 13.79 4.62 -6.24
N ARG A 330 14.31 4.86 -7.45
CA ARG A 330 14.13 3.98 -8.61
C ARG A 330 15.31 3.02 -8.71
N TRP A 331 15.09 1.82 -8.19
CA TRP A 331 16.08 0.75 -8.12
C TRP A 331 16.12 -0.11 -9.39
N ASP A 332 15.04 -0.11 -10.19
CA ASP A 332 15.03 -0.74 -11.49
C ASP A 332 15.84 0.10 -12.48
N HIS A 333 16.56 -0.55 -13.39
CA HIS A 333 17.35 0.11 -14.44
C HIS A 333 16.92 -0.36 -15.84
N ASN A 334 15.82 -1.11 -15.91
CA ASN A 334 15.28 -1.72 -17.12
C ASN A 334 14.48 -0.76 -18.00
N ALA A 335 14.34 0.52 -17.61
CA ALA A 335 13.75 1.58 -18.43
C ALA A 335 12.31 1.29 -18.92
N VAL A 336 11.45 0.67 -18.10
CA VAL A 336 10.06 0.33 -18.50
C VAL A 336 9.29 1.55 -19.01
N ASP A 337 9.51 2.72 -18.40
CA ASP A 337 8.91 3.98 -18.84
C ASP A 337 9.34 4.34 -20.26
N TYR A 338 10.64 4.46 -20.54
CA TYR A 338 11.14 4.79 -21.88
C TYR A 338 10.73 3.73 -22.92
N ARG A 339 10.88 2.45 -22.59
CA ARG A 339 10.47 1.33 -23.47
C ARG A 339 9.00 1.43 -23.88
N TYR A 340 8.11 1.72 -22.92
CA TYR A 340 6.69 1.88 -23.19
C TYR A 340 6.44 2.97 -24.22
N PHE A 341 7.08 4.14 -24.11
CA PHE A 341 6.89 5.22 -25.07
C PHE A 341 7.56 4.93 -26.43
N VAL A 342 8.74 4.33 -26.45
CA VAL A 342 9.43 3.89 -27.68
C VAL A 342 8.56 2.91 -28.48
N GLU A 343 7.91 1.95 -27.80
CA GLU A 343 7.02 0.97 -28.43
C GLU A 343 5.65 1.58 -28.78
N ALA A 344 4.94 2.15 -27.81
CA ALA A 344 3.54 2.54 -27.98
C ALA A 344 3.34 3.77 -28.85
N TYR A 345 4.30 4.71 -28.88
CA TYR A 345 4.17 5.96 -29.65
C TYR A 345 4.95 5.97 -30.94
N TYR A 346 6.04 5.19 -31.03
CA TYR A 346 6.94 5.21 -32.17
C TYR A 346 7.10 3.85 -32.85
N GLY A 347 6.42 2.80 -32.38
CA GLY A 347 6.37 1.49 -33.02
C GLY A 347 7.67 0.68 -32.94
N GLN A 348 8.61 1.11 -32.10
CA GLN A 348 9.92 0.48 -31.97
C GLN A 348 9.97 -0.40 -30.72
N ARG A 349 10.16 -1.71 -30.89
CA ARG A 349 10.12 -2.66 -29.78
C ARG A 349 11.51 -3.15 -29.40
N ALA A 350 11.96 -2.76 -28.22
CA ALA A 350 13.17 -3.33 -27.60
C ALA A 350 12.96 -4.82 -27.26
N LEU A 351 14.06 -5.56 -27.10
CA LEU A 351 14.02 -6.90 -26.49
C LEU A 351 13.42 -6.84 -25.07
N ASN A 352 13.13 -7.99 -24.45
CA ASN A 352 12.62 -8.01 -23.07
C ASN A 352 13.68 -7.51 -22.05
N TRP A 353 13.41 -7.60 -20.75
CA TRP A 353 14.25 -7.03 -19.69
C TRP A 353 14.93 -8.09 -18.81
N GLN A 354 15.00 -9.35 -19.24
CA GLN A 354 15.79 -10.35 -18.53
C GLN A 354 17.28 -10.18 -18.86
N PRO A 355 18.20 -10.61 -17.98
CA PRO A 355 19.63 -10.52 -18.24
C PRO A 355 20.05 -11.05 -19.63
N GLU A 356 19.43 -12.14 -20.07
CA GLU A 356 19.71 -12.78 -21.37
C GLU A 356 19.28 -11.93 -22.56
N ASP A 357 18.32 -11.02 -22.38
CA ASP A 357 17.87 -10.11 -23.43
C ASP A 357 18.89 -8.98 -23.67
N TYR A 358 19.55 -8.51 -22.62
CA TYR A 358 20.66 -7.55 -22.74
C TYR A 358 21.91 -8.22 -23.36
N GLU A 359 22.16 -9.48 -23.02
CA GLU A 359 23.24 -10.28 -23.62
C GLU A 359 23.02 -10.52 -25.12
N LYS A 360 21.76 -10.57 -25.60
CA LYS A 360 21.42 -10.75 -27.02
C LYS A 360 21.40 -9.47 -27.84
N ALA A 361 21.12 -8.32 -27.22
CA ALA A 361 21.02 -7.05 -27.94
C ALA A 361 22.35 -6.66 -28.61
N GLU A 362 22.31 -6.12 -29.82
CA GLU A 362 23.50 -5.58 -30.51
C GLU A 362 23.76 -4.11 -30.13
N ILE A 363 22.69 -3.38 -29.83
CA ILE A 363 22.71 -1.97 -29.41
C ILE A 363 22.04 -1.83 -28.04
N LEU A 364 22.63 -1.02 -27.17
CA LEU A 364 22.01 -0.60 -25.92
C LEU A 364 21.90 0.92 -25.88
N TYR A 365 20.68 1.43 -25.73
CA TYR A 365 20.43 2.83 -25.40
C TYR A 365 20.37 2.97 -23.87
N VAL A 366 21.26 3.77 -23.31
CA VAL A 366 21.29 4.06 -21.87
C VAL A 366 20.85 5.50 -21.66
N VAL A 367 19.67 5.69 -21.06
CA VAL A 367 19.20 7.01 -20.62
C VAL A 367 19.80 7.31 -19.25
N ALA A 368 20.59 8.36 -19.10
CA ALA A 368 21.22 8.75 -17.84
C ALA A 368 20.81 10.16 -17.43
N GLU A 369 20.07 10.26 -16.33
CA GLU A 369 19.64 11.54 -15.74
C GLU A 369 20.72 12.02 -14.76
N GLY A 370 21.48 13.05 -15.13
CA GLY A 370 22.71 13.44 -14.44
C GLY A 370 24.00 12.85 -15.03
N GLY A 371 23.89 12.09 -16.12
CA GLY A 371 25.02 11.47 -16.82
C GLY A 371 25.58 10.24 -16.11
N LEU A 372 26.64 9.68 -16.72
CA LEU A 372 27.42 8.56 -16.17
C LEU A 372 28.92 8.90 -16.27
N PRO A 373 29.72 8.66 -15.21
CA PRO A 373 31.16 8.89 -15.26
C PRO A 373 31.86 8.07 -16.36
N ASP A 374 31.47 6.81 -16.52
CA ASP A 374 31.90 5.95 -17.62
C ASP A 374 30.74 5.03 -18.04
N PRO A 375 30.05 5.31 -19.18
CA PRO A 375 28.92 4.50 -19.62
C PRO A 375 29.34 3.09 -20.08
N LEU A 376 30.63 2.82 -20.30
CA LEU A 376 31.15 1.50 -20.67
C LEU A 376 31.48 0.63 -19.45
N LYS A 377 31.71 1.23 -18.28
CA LYS A 377 32.17 0.53 -17.07
C LYS A 377 31.27 0.81 -15.87
N THR A 378 30.00 0.46 -16.01
CA THR A 378 29.03 0.55 -14.91
C THR A 378 28.76 -0.83 -14.29
N GLN A 379 28.31 -0.84 -13.04
CA GLN A 379 27.81 -2.05 -12.37
C GLN A 379 26.28 -2.21 -12.49
N ILE A 380 25.63 -1.37 -13.32
CA ILE A 380 24.21 -1.50 -13.61
C ILE A 380 24.01 -2.80 -14.38
N MET A 381 23.13 -3.69 -13.89
CA MET A 381 22.98 -5.06 -14.40
C MET A 381 22.77 -5.09 -15.91
N GLU A 382 21.91 -4.22 -16.42
CA GLU A 382 21.52 -4.10 -17.83
C GLU A 382 22.71 -3.74 -18.73
N ILE A 383 23.58 -2.83 -18.26
CA ILE A 383 24.77 -2.39 -18.98
C ILE A 383 25.87 -3.46 -18.84
N TYR A 384 26.06 -3.99 -17.64
CA TYR A 384 27.04 -5.05 -17.35
C TYR A 384 26.77 -6.30 -18.18
N LYS A 385 25.51 -6.72 -18.27
CA LYS A 385 25.06 -7.88 -19.07
C LYS A 385 25.12 -7.64 -20.57
N PHE A 386 24.97 -6.40 -21.01
CA PHE A 386 25.21 -6.03 -22.40
C PHE A 386 26.69 -6.11 -22.79
N VAL A 387 27.64 -5.94 -21.86
CA VAL A 387 29.10 -5.98 -22.13
C VAL A 387 29.50 -4.99 -23.26
N PRO A 388 29.29 -3.67 -23.06
CA PRO A 388 29.57 -2.67 -24.08
C PRO A 388 31.07 -2.59 -24.37
N LYS A 389 31.44 -2.47 -25.65
CA LYS A 389 32.84 -2.28 -26.08
C LYS A 389 33.14 -0.87 -26.59
N LYS A 390 32.12 -0.16 -27.10
CA LYS A 390 32.28 1.15 -27.72
C LYS A 390 31.07 2.04 -27.42
N LEU A 391 31.34 3.31 -27.18
CA LEU A 391 30.35 4.38 -27.18
C LEU A 391 30.19 4.85 -28.63
N LEU A 392 29.02 4.59 -29.21
CA LEU A 392 28.73 4.89 -30.62
C LEU A 392 28.25 6.33 -30.81
N LYS A 393 27.42 6.82 -29.89
CA LYS A 393 26.81 8.15 -29.97
C LYS A 393 26.33 8.61 -28.60
N THR A 394 26.34 9.92 -28.39
CA THR A 394 25.79 10.56 -27.20
C THR A 394 24.85 11.67 -27.62
N TRP A 395 23.68 11.75 -26.98
CA TRP A 395 22.80 12.91 -27.04
C TRP A 395 22.77 13.56 -25.67
N GLN A 396 22.78 14.89 -25.66
CA GLN A 396 22.54 15.70 -24.47
C GLN A 396 21.20 16.42 -24.66
N LEU A 397 20.31 16.26 -23.69
CA LEU A 397 18.96 16.82 -23.67
C LEU A 397 18.84 17.83 -22.53
N GLU A 398 17.70 18.53 -22.48
CA GLU A 398 17.39 19.43 -21.38
C GLU A 398 17.34 18.70 -20.03
N ASN A 399 17.40 19.49 -18.94
CA ASN A 399 17.40 18.99 -17.56
C ASN A 399 18.55 18.02 -17.21
N ASP A 400 19.67 18.13 -17.93
CA ASP A 400 20.89 17.35 -17.69
C ASP A 400 20.64 15.85 -17.85
N VAL A 401 19.98 15.48 -18.95
CA VAL A 401 19.72 14.09 -19.36
C VAL A 401 20.59 13.74 -20.56
N PHE A 402 21.21 12.56 -20.51
CA PHE A 402 22.05 12.03 -21.58
C PHE A 402 21.47 10.73 -22.10
N ILE A 403 21.63 10.47 -23.40
CA ILE A 403 21.40 9.16 -23.99
C ILE A 403 22.73 8.67 -24.53
N TYR A 404 23.17 7.49 -24.11
CA TYR A 404 24.37 6.84 -24.65
C TYR A 404 23.96 5.65 -25.51
N LYS A 405 24.36 5.65 -26.79
CA LYS A 405 24.25 4.47 -27.66
C LYS A 405 25.51 3.65 -27.54
N LEU A 406 25.39 2.44 -26.99
CA LEU A 406 26.50 1.52 -26.79
C LEU A 406 26.43 0.37 -27.80
N GLY A 407 27.59 -0.10 -28.24
CA GLY A 407 27.73 -1.22 -29.17
C GLY A 407 28.72 -2.28 -28.70
N LYS A 408 28.55 -3.50 -29.24
CA LYS A 408 29.43 -4.66 -28.99
C LYS A 408 30.60 -4.79 -29.98
N GLU A 409 30.54 -4.11 -31.12
CA GLU A 409 31.55 -4.24 -32.18
C GLU A 409 32.66 -3.19 -32.08
N THR A 410 33.90 -3.67 -32.27
CA THR A 410 35.07 -2.88 -32.63
C THR A 410 35.14 -2.92 -34.16
N GLN A 411 34.33 -2.09 -34.83
CA GLN A 411 34.68 -1.72 -36.20
C GLN A 411 35.75 -0.63 -36.13
#